data_AF-A0A1W9M5V9-F1
#
_entry.id   AF-A0A1W9M5V9-F1
#
_cell.length_a   1.000
_cell.length_b   1.000
_cell.length_c   1.000
_cell.angle_alpha   90.00
_cell.angle_beta   90.00
_cell.angle_gamma   90.00
#
_symmetry.space_group_name_H-M   'P 1'
#
loop_
_entity.id
_entity.type
_entity.pdbx_description
1 polymer ?
#
loop_
_entity_poly.entity_id
_entity_poly.type
_entity_poly.pdbx_seq_one_letter_code
_entity_poly.pdbx_strand_id
1 'polypeptide(L)'
;MEKTIPNKKIVRRCLGVLLCSLPTVLALACAMWPRSVAAYSSRMGLVLVLMAFAIGLANIFWTFVRPWLHQRKHGSMESYRFVSGLPLVGTLLQIAGCVTAFGDTAVGLCAVLATLLDTGGLLWIPLLTWNDDSLWDA
;
A
#
# COMPACT_ATOMS: atom_id res chain seq x y z
N MET A 1 20.14 10.71 30.33
CA MET A 1 18.86 10.13 30.83
C MET A 1 18.20 9.42 29.67
N GLU A 2 18.26 8.09 29.66
CA GLU A 2 17.61 7.25 28.67
C GLU A 2 16.11 7.25 28.95
N LYS A 3 15.32 7.92 28.09
CA LYS A 3 13.85 7.90 28.19
C LYS A 3 13.39 6.49 27.79
N THR A 4 13.06 5.66 28.77
CA THR A 4 12.40 4.38 28.53
C THR A 4 11.03 4.65 27.91
N ILE A 5 10.86 4.27 26.63
CA ILE A 5 9.57 4.36 25.95
C ILE A 5 8.61 3.39 26.66
N PRO A 6 7.44 3.84 27.16
CA PRO A 6 6.52 2.96 27.87
C PRO A 6 6.05 1.80 26.98
N ASN A 7 6.16 0.56 27.48
CA ASN A 7 5.83 -0.68 26.75
C ASN A 7 4.48 -0.67 26.01
N LYS A 8 3.47 0.03 26.54
CA LYS A 8 2.15 0.15 25.91
C LYS A 8 2.18 0.83 24.54
N LYS A 9 3.09 1.79 24.34
CA LYS A 9 3.25 2.51 23.06
C LYS A 9 3.81 1.58 21.98
N ILE A 10 4.78 0.75 22.35
CA ILE A 10 5.42 -0.20 21.44
C ILE A 10 4.40 -1.24 20.94
N VAL A 11 3.57 -1.78 21.84
CA VAL A 11 2.53 -2.78 21.47
C VAL A 11 1.57 -2.23 20.43
N ARG A 12 1.09 -0.99 20.59
CA ARG A 12 0.17 -0.35 19.64
C ARG A 12 0.81 -0.17 18.25
N ARG A 13 2.07 0.28 18.22
CA ARG A 13 2.83 0.42 16.98
C ARG A 13 3.03 -0.93 16.28
N CYS A 14 3.38 -1.98 17.04
CA CYS A 14 3.47 -3.34 16.50
C CYS A 14 2.13 -3.83 15.92
N LEU A 15 1.01 -3.58 16.59
CA LEU A 15 -0.32 -3.94 16.07
C LEU A 15 -0.64 -3.21 14.77
N GLY A 16 -0.33 -1.91 14.67
CA GLY A 16 -0.53 -1.17 13.43
C GLY A 16 0.33 -1.68 12.27
N VAL A 17 1.60 -1.99 12.52
CA VAL A 17 2.49 -2.63 11.52
C VAL A 17 1.94 -3.98 11.08
N LEU A 18 1.46 -4.80 12.01
CA LEU A 18 0.85 -6.10 11.68
C LEU A 18 -0.39 -5.92 10.80
N LEU A 19 -1.32 -5.03 11.19
CA LEU A 19 -2.53 -4.75 10.41
C LEU A 19 -2.22 -4.22 9.00
N CYS A 20 -1.27 -3.29 8.90
CA CYS A 20 -0.87 -2.69 7.64
C CYS A 20 -0.12 -3.65 6.70
N SER A 21 0.48 -4.71 7.25
CA SER A 21 1.18 -5.74 6.46
C SER A 21 0.29 -6.89 5.99
N LEU A 22 -0.95 -7.01 6.50
CA LEU A 22 -1.90 -8.06 6.10
C LEU A 22 -2.13 -8.15 4.57
N PRO A 23 -2.31 -7.04 3.81
CA PRO A 23 -2.49 -7.13 2.36
C PRO A 23 -1.26 -7.71 1.66
N THR A 24 -0.06 -7.36 2.13
CA THR A 24 1.21 -7.89 1.62
C THR A 24 1.34 -9.38 1.92
N VAL A 25 1.03 -9.79 3.16
CA VAL A 25 1.04 -11.20 3.56
C VAL A 25 0.05 -12.00 2.73
N LEU A 26 -1.15 -11.46 2.47
CA LEU A 26 -2.14 -12.08 1.60
C LEU A 26 -1.64 -12.24 0.16
N ALA A 27 -1.00 -11.22 -0.41
CA ALA A 27 -0.42 -11.28 -1.75
C ALA A 27 0.70 -12.32 -1.85
N LEU A 28 1.59 -12.36 -0.86
CA LEU A 28 2.65 -13.38 -0.76
C LEU A 28 2.06 -14.78 -0.62
N ALA A 29 1.07 -14.98 0.25
CA ALA A 29 0.39 -16.26 0.41
C ALA A 29 -0.30 -16.71 -0.88
N CYS A 30 -0.93 -15.78 -1.61
CA CYS A 30 -1.53 -16.03 -2.92
C CYS A 30 -0.46 -16.51 -3.94
N ALA A 31 0.71 -15.88 -3.95
CA ALA A 31 1.80 -16.25 -4.86
C ALA A 31 2.47 -17.59 -4.49
N MET A 32 2.70 -17.82 -3.19
CA MET A 32 3.50 -18.93 -2.67
C MET A 32 2.71 -20.21 -2.39
N TRP A 33 1.37 -20.18 -2.49
CA TRP A 33 0.52 -21.35 -2.30
C TRP A 33 -0.28 -21.69 -3.56
N PRO A 34 0.36 -22.20 -4.63
CA PRO A 34 -0.32 -22.46 -5.91
C PRO A 34 -1.48 -23.44 -5.76
N ARG A 35 -2.61 -23.12 -6.39
CA ARG A 35 -3.80 -23.99 -6.44
C ARG A 35 -4.42 -23.95 -7.84
N SER A 36 -5.24 -24.96 -8.16
CA SER A 36 -6.07 -24.89 -9.36
C SER A 36 -7.16 -23.84 -9.15
N VAL A 37 -7.07 -22.74 -9.88
CA VAL A 37 -8.04 -21.62 -9.86
C VAL A 37 -8.81 -21.64 -11.17
N ALA A 38 -10.13 -21.46 -11.10
CA ALA A 38 -10.96 -21.38 -12.29
C ALA A 38 -10.53 -20.20 -13.18
N ALA A 39 -10.52 -20.39 -14.50
CA ALA A 39 -10.01 -19.40 -15.44
C ALA A 39 -10.71 -18.03 -15.34
N TYR A 40 -12.02 -18.00 -15.04
CA TYR A 40 -12.76 -16.75 -14.85
C TYR A 40 -12.31 -16.01 -13.58
N SER A 41 -12.09 -16.72 -12.47
CA SER A 41 -11.58 -16.15 -11.22
C SER A 41 -10.18 -15.60 -11.39
N SER A 42 -9.28 -16.34 -12.05
CA SER A 42 -7.91 -15.89 -12.36
C SER A 42 -7.92 -14.58 -13.16
N ARG A 43 -8.71 -14.51 -14.24
CA ARG A 43 -8.84 -13.29 -15.06
C ARG A 43 -9.39 -12.11 -14.26
N MET A 44 -10.43 -12.34 -13.46
CA MET A 44 -11.03 -11.29 -12.63
C MET A 44 -10.04 -10.80 -11.56
N GLY A 45 -9.32 -11.71 -10.91
CA GLY A 45 -8.25 -11.39 -9.97
C GLY A 45 -7.14 -10.55 -10.61
N LEU A 46 -6.70 -10.93 -11.81
CA LEU A 46 -5.71 -10.15 -12.58
C LEU A 46 -6.22 -8.75 -12.90
N VAL A 47 -7.45 -8.60 -13.39
CA VAL A 47 -8.03 -7.28 -13.69
C VAL A 47 -8.04 -6.39 -12.45
N LEU A 48 -8.49 -6.91 -11.30
CA LEU A 48 -8.53 -6.16 -10.04
C LEU A 48 -7.14 -5.73 -9.58
N VAL A 49 -6.16 -6.63 -9.65
CA VAL A 49 -4.78 -6.32 -9.25
C VAL A 49 -4.09 -5.35 -10.23
N LEU A 50 -4.36 -5.46 -11.52
CA LEU A 50 -3.84 -4.50 -12.52
C LEU A 50 -4.43 -3.11 -12.33
N MET A 51 -5.70 -3.01 -11.93
CA MET A 51 -6.29 -1.72 -11.53
C MET A 51 -5.62 -1.16 -10.27
N ALA A 52 -5.35 -2.01 -9.26
CA ALA A 52 -4.60 -1.60 -8.07
C ALA A 52 -3.19 -1.09 -8.43
N PHE A 53 -2.50 -1.80 -9.32
CA PHE A 53 -1.19 -1.43 -9.82
C PHE A 53 -1.21 -0.08 -10.55
N ALA A 54 -2.21 0.16 -11.41
CA ALA A 54 -2.39 1.44 -12.10
C ALA A 54 -2.62 2.60 -11.12
N ILE A 55 -3.40 2.36 -10.05
CA ILE A 55 -3.58 3.35 -8.97
C ILE A 55 -2.27 3.62 -8.24
N GLY A 56 -1.49 2.58 -7.92
CA GLY A 56 -0.17 2.74 -7.31
C GLY A 56 0.78 3.60 -8.16
N LEU A 57 0.83 3.35 -9.48
CA LEU A 57 1.58 4.18 -10.42
C LEU A 57 1.09 5.63 -10.45
N ALA A 58 -0.23 5.85 -10.44
CA ALA A 58 -0.79 7.19 -10.38
C ALA A 58 -0.41 7.90 -9.06
N ASN A 59 -0.40 7.18 -7.94
CA ASN A 59 0.04 7.68 -6.65
C ASN A 59 1.52 8.07 -6.67
N ILE A 60 2.41 7.27 -7.27
CA ILE A 60 3.82 7.66 -7.47
C ILE A 60 3.93 8.93 -8.30
N PHE A 61 3.21 9.01 -9.41
CA PHE A 61 3.25 10.17 -10.29
C PHE A 61 2.79 11.45 -9.56
N TRP A 62 1.69 11.37 -8.81
CA TRP A 62 1.18 12.53 -8.06
C TRP A 62 2.02 12.89 -6.84
N THR A 63 2.67 11.92 -6.20
CA THR A 63 3.46 12.15 -4.97
C THR A 63 4.87 12.63 -5.27
N PHE A 64 5.51 12.15 -6.34
CA PHE A 64 6.92 12.46 -6.62
C PHE A 64 7.10 13.25 -7.92
N VAL A 65 6.52 12.77 -9.03
CA VAL A 65 6.79 13.35 -10.35
C VAL A 65 6.16 14.73 -10.48
N ARG A 66 4.90 14.88 -10.07
CA ARG A 66 4.16 16.14 -10.22
C ARG A 66 4.72 17.26 -9.31
N PRO A 67 5.04 17.04 -8.03
CA PRO A 67 5.72 18.04 -7.20
C PRO A 67 7.06 18.46 -7.78
N TRP A 68 7.86 17.50 -8.25
CA TRP A 68 9.16 17.78 -8.87
C TRP A 68 9.03 18.65 -10.13
N LEU A 69 8.08 18.32 -11.01
CA LEU A 69 7.76 19.15 -12.18
C LEU A 69 7.27 20.55 -11.79
N HIS A 70 6.44 20.65 -10.75
CA HIS A 70 5.94 21.92 -10.25
C HIS A 70 7.07 22.81 -9.73
N GLN A 71 7.96 22.25 -8.91
CA GLN A 71 9.12 22.94 -8.35
C GLN A 71 10.06 23.43 -9.47
N ARG A 72 10.31 22.60 -10.49
CA ARG A 72 11.10 23.02 -11.66
C ARG A 72 10.47 24.18 -12.44
N LYS A 73 9.15 24.27 -12.48
CA LYS A 73 8.44 25.31 -13.25
C LYS A 73 8.26 26.63 -12.49
N HIS A 74 8.01 26.58 -11.18
CA HIS A 74 7.65 27.78 -10.40
C HIS A 74 8.72 28.21 -9.39
N GLY A 75 9.77 27.41 -9.19
CA GLY A 75 10.85 27.71 -8.22
C GLY A 75 10.45 27.58 -6.75
N SER A 76 9.16 27.41 -6.42
CA SER A 76 8.68 27.20 -5.05
C SER A 76 7.54 26.18 -4.97
N MET A 77 7.33 25.65 -3.76
CA MET A 77 6.24 24.71 -3.42
C MET A 77 5.07 25.39 -2.69
N GLU A 78 5.12 26.70 -2.45
CA GLU A 78 4.15 27.42 -1.61
C GLU A 78 2.71 27.39 -2.17
N SER A 79 2.55 27.30 -3.49
CA SER A 79 1.25 27.20 -4.15
C SER A 79 0.78 25.76 -4.40
N TYR A 80 1.57 24.75 -4.05
CA TYR A 80 1.22 23.36 -4.34
C TYR A 80 0.22 22.81 -3.31
N ARG A 81 -1.05 22.66 -3.72
CA ARG A 81 -2.16 22.22 -2.84
C ARG A 81 -2.69 20.82 -3.10
N PHE A 82 -1.99 19.99 -3.88
CA PHE A 82 -2.49 18.67 -4.24
C PHE A 82 -1.97 17.59 -3.27
N VAL A 83 -2.88 16.95 -2.55
CA VAL A 83 -2.62 15.74 -1.77
C VAL A 83 -3.54 14.65 -2.34
N SER A 84 -2.97 13.60 -2.93
CA SER A 84 -3.75 12.49 -3.50
C SER A 84 -4.51 11.75 -2.39
N GLY A 85 -5.84 11.71 -2.49
CA GLY A 85 -6.76 11.15 -1.48
C GLY A 85 -7.26 9.73 -1.77
N LEU A 86 -6.59 8.95 -2.63
CA LEU A 86 -6.98 7.56 -2.90
C LEU A 86 -5.99 6.47 -2.40
N PRO A 87 -5.33 6.62 -1.22
CA PRO A 87 -4.37 5.63 -0.74
C PRO A 87 -4.97 4.24 -0.49
N LEU A 88 -6.28 4.15 -0.21
CA LEU A 88 -6.91 2.90 0.21
C LEU A 88 -7.54 2.10 -0.94
N VAL A 89 -7.90 2.76 -2.05
CA VAL A 89 -8.64 2.08 -3.14
C VAL A 89 -7.78 1.02 -3.82
N GLY A 90 -6.50 1.32 -4.06
CA GLY A 90 -5.54 0.35 -4.62
C GLY A 90 -5.41 -0.88 -3.72
N THR A 91 -5.24 -0.67 -2.42
CA THR A 91 -5.13 -1.76 -1.44
C THR A 91 -6.40 -2.63 -1.39
N LEU A 92 -7.60 -2.04 -1.43
CA LEU A 92 -8.86 -2.80 -1.44
C LEU A 92 -9.03 -3.65 -2.70
N LEU A 93 -8.70 -3.10 -3.87
CA LEU A 93 -8.73 -3.83 -5.14
C LEU A 93 -7.72 -4.99 -5.15
N GLN A 94 -6.53 -4.77 -4.59
CA GLN A 94 -5.53 -5.81 -4.43
C GLN A 94 -6.06 -6.97 -3.55
N ILE A 95 -6.64 -6.66 -2.38
CA ILE A 95 -7.23 -7.66 -1.49
C ILE A 95 -8.32 -8.44 -2.23
N ALA A 96 -9.24 -7.73 -2.90
CA ALA A 96 -10.32 -8.37 -3.66
C ALA A 96 -9.77 -9.30 -4.76
N GLY A 97 -8.72 -8.88 -5.47
CA GLY A 97 -8.07 -9.71 -6.48
C GLY A 97 -7.44 -10.97 -5.91
N CYS A 98 -6.68 -10.85 -4.82
CA CYS A 98 -6.07 -11.98 -4.12
C CYS A 98 -7.11 -12.94 -3.53
N VAL A 99 -8.23 -12.45 -3.00
CA VAL A 99 -9.31 -13.30 -2.49
C VAL A 99 -10.03 -14.02 -3.64
N THR A 100 -10.27 -13.33 -4.75
CA THR A 100 -10.96 -13.88 -5.93
C THR A 100 -10.17 -15.02 -6.57
N ALA A 101 -8.85 -14.88 -6.66
CA ALA A 101 -7.96 -15.81 -7.33
C ALA A 101 -6.88 -16.37 -6.40
N PHE A 102 -7.24 -16.68 -5.15
CA PHE A 102 -6.26 -17.13 -4.16
C PHE A 102 -5.54 -18.41 -4.61
N GLY A 103 -4.21 -18.36 -4.64
CA GLY A 103 -3.35 -19.43 -5.13
C GLY A 103 -3.01 -19.33 -6.61
N ASP A 104 -3.43 -18.26 -7.30
CA ASP A 104 -2.92 -17.91 -8.62
C ASP A 104 -1.61 -17.13 -8.47
N THR A 105 -0.50 -17.74 -8.92
CA THR A 105 0.84 -17.16 -8.79
C THR A 105 0.99 -15.84 -9.53
N ALA A 106 0.37 -15.69 -10.71
CA ALA A 106 0.45 -14.45 -11.48
C ALA A 106 -0.28 -13.31 -10.75
N VAL A 107 -1.49 -13.58 -10.23
CA VAL A 107 -2.25 -12.61 -9.42
C VAL A 107 -1.46 -12.21 -8.18
N GLY A 108 -0.91 -13.18 -7.44
CA GLY A 108 -0.12 -12.92 -6.25
C GLY A 108 1.13 -12.06 -6.51
N LEU A 109 1.89 -12.36 -7.57
CA LEU A 109 3.07 -11.57 -7.95
C LEU A 109 2.70 -10.14 -8.36
N CYS A 110 1.66 -9.98 -9.18
CA CYS A 110 1.16 -8.66 -9.55
C CYS A 110 0.68 -7.88 -8.30
N ALA A 111 0.07 -8.57 -7.32
CA ALA A 111 -0.42 -7.95 -6.10
C ALA A 111 0.72 -7.48 -5.20
N VAL A 112 1.80 -8.26 -5.08
CA VAL A 112 3.03 -7.84 -4.38
C VAL A 112 3.61 -6.59 -5.03
N LEU A 113 3.72 -6.58 -6.37
CA LEU A 113 4.21 -5.41 -7.10
C LEU A 113 3.30 -4.18 -6.90
N ALA A 114 1.98 -4.36 -6.93
CA ALA A 114 1.02 -3.28 -6.67
C ALA A 114 1.21 -2.69 -5.26
N THR A 115 1.41 -3.52 -4.23
CA THR A 115 1.67 -3.04 -2.87
C THR A 115 2.95 -2.22 -2.78
N LEU A 116 4.02 -2.68 -3.43
CA LEU A 116 5.32 -1.99 -3.39
C LEU A 116 5.26 -0.62 -4.08
N LEU A 117 4.43 -0.48 -5.12
CA LEU A 117 4.29 0.77 -5.86
C LEU A 117 3.23 1.71 -5.27
N ASP A 118 2.27 1.21 -4.50
CA ASP A 118 1.27 2.05 -3.86
C ASP A 118 1.86 2.75 -2.62
N THR A 119 2.63 3.82 -2.83
CA THR A 119 3.26 4.59 -1.74
C THR A 119 2.27 5.29 -0.81
N GLY A 120 0.98 5.33 -1.19
CA GLY A 120 -0.11 5.72 -0.30
C GLY A 120 -0.76 4.56 0.44
N GLY A 121 -0.52 3.32 0.01
CA GLY A 121 -1.17 2.12 0.51
C GLY A 121 -0.86 1.81 1.98
N LEU A 122 -1.62 0.87 2.54
CA LEU A 122 -1.56 0.54 3.97
C LEU A 122 -0.13 0.23 4.46
N LEU A 123 0.67 -0.48 3.66
CA LEU A 123 2.05 -0.85 4.03
C LEU A 123 2.93 0.36 4.36
N TRP A 124 2.67 1.51 3.74
CA TRP A 124 3.46 2.73 3.91
C TRP A 124 3.00 3.58 5.09
N ILE A 125 1.77 3.39 5.60
CA ILE A 125 1.26 4.17 6.73
C ILE A 125 2.18 4.08 7.95
N PRO A 126 2.61 2.91 8.43
CA PRO A 126 3.52 2.83 9.57
C PRO A 126 4.86 3.50 9.33
N LEU A 127 5.38 3.45 8.09
CA LEU A 127 6.65 4.07 7.72
C LEU A 127 6.53 5.61 7.75
N LEU A 128 5.45 6.15 7.20
CA LEU A 128 5.22 7.59 7.10
C LEU A 128 4.82 8.23 8.44
N THR A 129 4.17 7.46 9.30
CA THR A 129 3.61 7.98 10.56
C THR A 129 4.40 7.55 11.79
N TRP A 130 5.51 6.83 11.67
CA TRP A 130 6.23 6.27 12.83
C TRP A 130 6.59 7.31 13.91
N ASN A 131 6.90 8.53 13.50
CA ASN A 131 7.26 9.61 14.43
C ASN A 131 6.07 10.51 14.83
N ASP A 132 4.85 10.17 14.40
CA ASP A 132 3.64 10.90 14.73
C ASP A 132 2.98 10.34 16.00
N ASP A 133 3.32 10.95 17.15
CA ASP A 133 2.77 10.56 18.45
C ASP A 133 1.24 10.72 18.51
N SER A 134 0.63 11.60 17.71
CA SER A 134 -0.83 11.80 17.71
C SER A 134 -1.60 10.61 17.15
N LEU A 135 -0.96 9.84 16.26
CA LEU A 135 -1.57 8.67 15.64
C LEU A 135 -1.33 7.39 16.46
N TRP A 136 -0.16 7.28 17.11
CA TRP A 136 0.27 6.06 17.80
C TRP A 136 0.03 6.08 19.32
N ASP A 137 0.15 7.25 19.93
CA ASP A 137 0.25 7.40 21.38
C ASP A 137 -0.93 8.17 22.01
N ALA A 138 -1.96 8.49 21.22
CA ALA A 138 -3.21 9.11 21.68
C ALA A 138 -4.02 8.24 22.66
#